data_AF-A0A959EG04-F1
#
_entry.id   AF-A0A959EG04-F1
#
_cell.length_a   1.000
_cell.length_b   1.000
_cell.length_c   1.000
_cell.angle_alpha   90.00
_cell.angle_beta   90.00
_cell.angle_gamma   90.00
#
_symmetry.space_group_name_H-M   'P 1'
#
loop_
_entity.id
_entity.type
_entity.pdbx_description
1 polymer ?
#
loop_
_entity_poly.entity_id
_entity_poly.type
_entity_poly.pdbx_seq_one_letter_code
_entity_poly.pdbx_strand_id
1 'polypeptide(L)'
;MSNRSAQIDKLAWYANRLKTMSLPEINYRLNTAARKKYERWQKVGYFPKVSPAAAYPSPILFMPELAAPFETEKYNIFGRPLRIDQPIDWHQDIITGGSFPLDYSYAIDTRTEKHGIVKVTWEVNRLQFLTHICLQYRYSGERKYLQRF
;
A
#
# COMPACT_ATOMS: atom_id res chain seq x y z
N MET A 1 13.21 6.21 39.49
CA MET A 1 11.88 6.79 39.79
C MET A 1 11.31 7.61 38.61
N SER A 2 11.38 7.13 37.36
CA SER A 2 11.02 7.93 36.17
C SER A 2 9.76 7.43 35.42
N ASN A 3 9.24 6.23 35.72
CA ASN A 3 8.18 5.59 34.93
C ASN A 3 6.74 5.90 35.40
N ARG A 4 6.56 6.40 36.63
CA ARG A 4 5.23 6.65 37.24
C ARG A 4 4.62 7.99 36.81
N SER A 5 5.45 9.03 36.70
CA SER A 5 5.02 10.36 36.24
C SER A 5 4.51 10.31 34.80
N ALA A 6 5.26 9.68 33.89
CA ALA A 6 4.88 9.53 32.49
C ALA A 6 3.57 8.76 32.28
N GLN A 7 3.20 7.85 33.18
CA GLN A 7 1.90 7.16 33.14
C GLN A 7 0.75 8.04 33.60
N ILE A 8 0.95 8.86 34.63
CA ILE A 8 -0.05 9.82 35.13
C ILE A 8 -0.34 10.86 34.03
N ASP A 9 0.70 11.34 33.34
CA ASP A 9 0.55 12.29 32.22
C ASP A 9 -0.26 11.69 31.06
N LYS A 10 -0.05 10.41 30.74
CA LYS A 10 -0.85 9.70 29.72
C LYS A 10 -2.31 9.58 30.14
N LEU A 11 -2.58 9.19 31.39
CA LEU A 11 -3.95 9.05 31.90
C LEU A 11 -4.68 10.39 31.93
N ALA A 12 -4.01 11.45 32.37
CA ALA A 12 -4.54 12.81 32.34
C ALA A 12 -4.87 13.25 30.90
N TRP A 13 -3.98 12.97 29.94
CA TRP A 13 -4.22 13.23 28.52
C TRP A 13 -5.43 12.47 27.98
N TYR A 14 -5.58 11.18 28.30
CA TYR A 14 -6.76 10.40 27.89
C TYR A 14 -8.05 10.95 28.51
N ALA A 15 -8.04 11.28 29.80
CA ALA A 15 -9.21 11.84 30.49
C ALA A 15 -9.62 13.18 29.90
N ASN A 16 -8.67 14.09 29.65
CA ASN A 16 -8.93 15.38 29.01
C ASN A 16 -9.45 15.19 27.58
N ARG A 17 -8.89 14.25 26.83
CA ARG A 17 -9.34 13.92 25.48
C ARG A 17 -10.78 13.40 25.45
N LEU A 18 -11.16 12.54 26.40
CA LEU A 18 -12.54 12.05 26.52
C LEU A 18 -13.52 13.18 26.87
N LYS A 19 -13.13 14.11 27.75
CA LYS A 19 -13.94 15.27 28.11
C LYS A 19 -14.23 16.20 26.93
N THR A 20 -13.32 16.28 25.96
CA THR A 20 -13.49 17.10 24.75
C THR A 20 -14.27 16.41 23.63
N MET A 21 -14.57 15.12 23.76
CA MET A 21 -15.24 14.36 22.71
C MET A 21 -16.76 14.39 22.88
N SER A 22 -17.45 14.44 21.75
CA SER A 22 -18.90 14.24 21.73
C SER A 22 -19.25 12.75 21.94
N LEU A 23 -20.43 12.46 22.51
CA LEU A 23 -20.91 11.07 22.68
C LEU A 23 -20.92 10.25 21.37
N PRO A 24 -21.34 10.82 20.21
CA PRO A 24 -21.25 10.11 18.94
C PRO A 24 -19.80 9.74 18.54
N GLU A 25 -18.84 10.64 18.80
CA GLU A 25 -17.44 10.38 18.50
C GLU A 25 -16.87 9.24 19.36
N ILE A 26 -17.23 9.19 20.64
CA ILE A 26 -16.83 8.09 21.54
C ILE A 26 -17.34 6.76 21.01
N ASN A 27 -18.63 6.67 20.66
CA ASN A 27 -19.21 5.46 20.09
C ASN A 27 -18.53 5.04 18.78
N TYR A 28 -18.29 6.00 17.87
CA TYR A 28 -17.56 5.76 16.62
C TYR A 28 -16.16 5.17 16.87
N ARG A 29 -15.41 5.74 17.83
CA ARG A 29 -14.06 5.28 18.16
C ARG A 29 -14.06 3.87 18.77
N LEU A 30 -15.03 3.56 19.64
CA LEU A 30 -15.21 2.21 20.20
C LEU A 30 -15.51 1.19 19.12
N ASN A 31 -16.48 1.48 18.25
CA ASN A 31 -16.85 0.60 17.13
C ASN A 31 -15.68 0.38 16.17
N THR A 32 -14.91 1.43 15.88
CA THR A 32 -13.70 1.33 15.06
C THR A 32 -12.64 0.43 15.71
N ALA A 33 -12.44 0.56 17.03
CA ALA A 33 -11.48 -0.27 17.76
C ALA A 33 -11.90 -1.75 17.78
N ALA A 34 -13.18 -2.04 18.01
CA ALA A 34 -13.73 -3.39 17.97
C ALA A 34 -13.61 -3.99 16.56
N ARG A 35 -13.99 -3.22 15.52
CA ARG A 35 -13.90 -3.64 14.12
C ARG A 35 -12.47 -3.99 13.71
N LYS A 36 -11.48 -3.19 14.09
CA LYS A 36 -10.05 -3.48 13.81
C LYS A 36 -9.60 -4.80 14.44
N LYS A 37 -9.99 -5.08 15.69
CA LYS A 37 -9.68 -6.36 16.34
C LYS A 37 -10.34 -7.54 15.62
N TYR A 38 -11.61 -7.39 15.25
CA TYR A 38 -12.35 -8.40 14.50
C TYR A 38 -11.73 -8.66 13.12
N GLU A 39 -11.39 -7.61 12.37
CA GLU A 39 -10.76 -7.72 11.06
C GLU A 39 -9.37 -8.37 11.13
N ARG A 40 -8.58 -8.09 12.17
CA ARG A 40 -7.30 -8.79 12.39
C ARG A 40 -7.51 -10.30 12.52
N TRP A 41 -8.56 -10.73 13.21
CA TRP A 41 -8.83 -12.15 13.42
C TRP A 41 -9.40 -12.84 12.18
N GLN A 42 -10.24 -12.14 11.40
CA GLN A 42 -11.01 -12.75 10.30
C GLN A 42 -10.42 -12.54 8.91
N LYS A 43 -9.78 -11.40 8.64
CA LYS A 43 -9.39 -11.00 7.28
C LYS A 43 -7.90 -11.18 6.98
N VAL A 44 -7.07 -11.46 7.98
CA VAL A 44 -5.65 -11.74 7.75
C VAL A 44 -5.53 -13.07 7.01
N GLY A 45 -4.90 -13.04 5.82
CA GLY A 45 -4.74 -14.20 4.95
C GLY A 45 -5.93 -14.52 4.04
N TYR A 46 -6.99 -13.70 4.06
CA TYR A 46 -8.11 -13.86 3.13
C TYR A 46 -7.76 -13.28 1.76
N PHE A 47 -7.75 -14.13 0.73
CA PHE A 47 -7.65 -13.71 -0.67
C PHE A 47 -9.00 -13.92 -1.36
N PRO A 48 -9.56 -12.89 -2.02
CA PRO A 48 -10.79 -13.07 -2.78
C PRO A 48 -10.55 -14.06 -3.92
N LYS A 49 -11.45 -15.03 -4.07
CA LYS A 49 -11.46 -15.88 -5.27
C LYS A 49 -11.95 -15.02 -6.44
N VAL A 50 -11.02 -14.64 -7.30
CA VAL A 50 -11.35 -14.00 -8.58
C VAL A 50 -11.87 -15.07 -9.54
N SER A 51 -13.15 -14.99 -9.89
CA SER A 51 -13.68 -15.68 -11.06
C SER A 51 -13.13 -14.96 -12.31
N PRO A 52 -12.57 -15.67 -13.30
CA PRO A 52 -12.21 -15.05 -14.57
C PRO A 52 -13.44 -14.34 -15.12
N ALA A 53 -13.33 -13.04 -15.37
CA ALA A 53 -14.41 -12.29 -16.00
C ALA A 53 -14.74 -12.97 -17.34
N ALA A 54 -16.02 -13.30 -17.56
CA ALA A 54 -16.48 -14.04 -18.73
C ALA A 54 -16.18 -13.33 -20.07
N ALA A 55 -15.96 -12.02 -20.04
CA ALA A 55 -15.42 -11.24 -21.15
C ALA A 55 -14.78 -9.95 -20.60
N TYR A 56 -13.69 -9.49 -21.22
CA TYR A 56 -13.18 -8.14 -21.00
C TYR A 56 -14.14 -7.12 -21.62
N PRO A 57 -14.41 -5.98 -20.97
CA PRO A 57 -15.23 -4.94 -21.56
C PRO A 57 -14.57 -4.43 -22.86
N SER A 58 -15.39 -4.00 -23.82
CA SER A 58 -14.90 -3.33 -25.02
C SER A 58 -14.09 -2.09 -24.62
N PRO A 59 -12.96 -1.79 -25.29
CA PRO A 59 -12.14 -0.63 -24.95
C PRO A 59 -12.94 0.67 -25.12
N ILE A 60 -13.16 1.39 -24.02
CA ILE A 60 -13.90 2.67 -24.04
C ILE A 60 -12.94 3.85 -24.23
N LEU A 61 -11.65 3.69 -23.88
CA LEU A 61 -10.69 4.79 -23.81
C LEU A 61 -9.90 5.00 -25.10
N PHE A 62 -9.69 6.27 -25.43
CA PHE A 62 -8.75 6.74 -26.45
C PHE A 62 -7.32 6.31 -26.11
N MET A 63 -6.59 5.84 -27.13
CA MET A 63 -5.20 5.42 -27.00
C MET A 63 -4.29 6.58 -27.36
N PRO A 64 -3.53 7.15 -26.41
CA PRO A 64 -2.57 8.19 -26.72
C PRO A 64 -1.39 7.60 -27.48
N GLU A 65 -0.89 8.32 -28.48
CA GLU A 65 0.36 7.99 -29.16
C GLU A 65 1.53 8.07 -28.17
N LEU A 66 2.36 7.03 -28.13
CA LEU A 66 3.55 7.03 -27.28
C LEU A 66 4.62 7.90 -27.94
N ALA A 67 4.98 9.02 -27.31
CA ALA A 67 6.06 9.89 -27.79
C ALA A 67 7.43 9.19 -27.84
N ALA A 68 7.64 8.16 -27.01
CA ALA A 68 8.87 7.36 -26.98
C ALA A 68 8.61 5.93 -26.44
N PRO A 69 9.45 4.95 -26.83
CA PRO A 69 9.43 3.64 -26.23
C PRO A 69 9.78 3.73 -24.73
N PHE A 70 8.90 3.18 -23.90
CA PHE A 70 9.09 3.05 -22.46
C PHE A 70 10.20 2.03 -22.10
N GLU A 71 11.05 2.31 -21.11
CA GLU A 71 12.02 1.32 -20.62
C GLU A 71 11.30 0.26 -19.78
N THR A 72 11.24 -1.00 -20.25
CA THR A 72 10.50 -2.06 -19.53
C THR A 72 11.33 -2.81 -18.50
N GLU A 73 12.60 -2.45 -18.35
CA GLU A 73 13.50 -3.02 -17.34
C GLU A 73 13.48 -2.22 -16.04
N LYS A 74 13.31 -0.90 -16.13
CA LYS A 74 13.41 0.03 -15.01
C LYS A 74 12.25 1.02 -15.00
N TYR A 75 11.76 1.32 -13.82
CA TYR A 75 10.74 2.34 -13.62
C TYR A 75 11.16 3.30 -12.51
N ASN A 76 11.12 4.60 -12.80
CA ASN A 76 11.54 5.60 -11.83
C ASN A 76 10.43 5.95 -10.85
N ILE A 77 10.70 5.74 -9.56
CA ILE A 77 9.84 6.12 -8.45
C ILE A 77 10.62 7.12 -7.60
N PHE A 78 10.13 8.36 -7.53
CA PHE A 78 10.82 9.47 -6.84
C PHE A 78 12.31 9.62 -7.24
N GLY A 79 12.63 9.38 -8.53
CA GLY A 79 13.99 9.46 -9.05
C GLY A 79 14.89 8.26 -8.71
N ARG A 80 14.35 7.19 -8.11
CA ARG A 80 15.05 5.91 -7.93
C ARG A 80 14.55 4.86 -8.94
N PRO A 81 15.45 4.11 -9.59
CA PRO A 81 15.05 3.07 -10.52
C PRO A 81 14.60 1.82 -9.75
N LEU A 82 13.32 1.45 -9.90
CA LEU A 82 12.79 0.13 -9.56
C LEU A 82 13.09 -0.84 -10.72
N ARG A 83 13.71 -1.97 -10.40
CA ARG A 83 13.97 -3.05 -11.36
C ARG A 83 12.72 -3.91 -11.52
N ILE A 84 12.15 -3.91 -12.72
CA ILE A 84 10.93 -4.64 -13.10
C ILE A 84 11.29 -5.95 -13.82
N ASP A 85 12.54 -6.10 -14.23
CA ASP A 85 13.10 -7.31 -14.83
C ASP A 85 13.42 -8.44 -13.86
N GLN A 86 13.28 -8.20 -12.56
CA GLN A 86 13.56 -9.17 -11.51
C GLN A 86 12.39 -9.24 -10.52
N PRO A 87 12.31 -10.31 -9.70
CA PRO A 87 11.32 -10.38 -8.62
C PRO A 87 11.38 -9.14 -7.72
N ILE A 88 10.24 -8.48 -7.53
CA ILE A 88 10.11 -7.29 -6.70
C ILE A 88 9.76 -7.71 -5.28
N ASP A 89 10.54 -7.25 -4.30
CA ASP A 89 10.14 -7.30 -2.90
C ASP A 89 9.14 -6.18 -2.62
N TRP A 90 7.86 -6.54 -2.55
CA TRP A 90 6.74 -5.62 -2.33
C TRP A 90 6.76 -4.93 -0.96
N HIS A 91 7.56 -5.43 -0.02
CA HIS A 91 7.70 -4.90 1.34
C HIS A 91 8.89 -3.99 1.51
N GLN A 92 9.78 -3.92 0.52
CA GLN A 92 10.99 -3.13 0.60
C GLN A 92 10.75 -1.67 0.22
N ASP A 93 11.42 -0.78 0.94
CA ASP A 93 11.63 0.60 0.55
C ASP A 93 12.89 0.70 -0.33
N ILE A 94 12.71 1.07 -1.61
CA ILE A 94 13.80 1.18 -2.57
C ILE A 94 14.77 2.35 -2.29
N ILE A 95 14.42 3.30 -1.42
CA ILE A 95 15.30 4.42 -1.07
C ILE A 95 16.22 4.03 0.09
N THR A 96 15.65 3.54 1.19
CA THR A 96 16.42 3.23 2.41
C THR A 96 16.90 1.78 2.46
N GLY A 97 16.31 0.89 1.67
CA GLY A 97 16.52 -0.55 1.75
C GLY A 97 15.78 -1.23 2.91
N GLY A 98 15.07 -0.47 3.75
CA GLY A 98 14.25 -0.98 4.84
C GLY A 98 13.11 -1.88 4.34
N SER A 99 12.64 -2.79 5.19
CA SER A 99 11.54 -3.70 4.84
C SER A 99 10.46 -3.68 5.92
N PHE A 100 9.21 -3.63 5.46
CA PHE A 100 8.03 -3.64 6.31
C PHE A 100 7.57 -5.06 6.63
N PRO A 101 7.16 -5.35 7.88
CA PRO A 101 6.74 -6.69 8.28
C PRO A 101 5.47 -7.16 7.54
N LEU A 102 5.42 -8.46 7.27
CA LEU A 102 4.23 -9.18 6.80
C LEU A 102 3.26 -9.42 7.97
N ASP A 103 2.54 -8.38 8.40
CA ASP A 103 1.53 -8.44 9.45
C ASP A 103 0.27 -7.67 9.04
N TYR A 104 -0.75 -7.68 9.89
CA TYR A 104 -1.96 -6.91 9.74
C TYR A 104 -1.66 -5.42 9.57
N SER A 105 -2.19 -4.81 8.51
CA SER A 105 -1.83 -3.45 8.07
C SER A 105 -1.96 -2.37 9.15
N TYR A 106 -2.93 -2.47 10.05
CA TYR A 106 -3.10 -1.50 11.15
C TYR A 106 -2.13 -1.73 12.32
N ALA A 107 -1.46 -2.88 12.40
CA ALA A 107 -0.45 -3.19 13.40
C ALA A 107 0.95 -2.73 12.96
N ILE A 108 1.16 -2.54 11.65
CA ILE A 108 2.42 -2.05 11.09
C ILE A 108 2.59 -0.57 11.44
N ASP A 109 3.73 -0.23 12.02
CA ASP A 109 4.09 1.16 12.26
C ASP A 109 4.51 1.81 10.94
N THR A 110 3.70 2.75 10.49
CA THR A 110 3.90 3.55 9.28
C THR A 110 4.17 5.02 9.60
N ARG A 111 4.13 5.39 10.88
CA ARG A 111 4.28 6.78 11.34
C ARG A 111 5.72 7.10 11.72
N THR A 112 6.46 6.09 12.16
CA THR A 112 7.89 6.21 12.40
C THR A 112 8.67 5.64 11.22
N GLU A 113 9.90 6.12 11.04
CA GLU A 113 10.80 5.65 9.98
C GLU A 113 11.57 4.37 10.37
N LYS A 114 11.08 3.63 11.39
CA LYS A 114 11.75 2.43 11.93
C LYS A 114 12.01 1.36 10.86
N HIS A 115 11.10 1.20 9.91
CA HIS A 115 11.13 0.18 8.87
C HIS A 115 11.43 0.74 7.46
N GLY A 116 11.75 2.04 7.38
CA GLY A 116 11.92 2.77 6.12
C GLY A 116 10.77 3.75 5.84
N ILE A 117 10.72 4.26 4.61
CA ILE A 117 9.78 5.29 4.20
C ILE A 117 8.55 4.63 3.55
N VAL A 118 7.46 4.56 4.32
CA VAL A 118 6.22 3.87 3.88
C VAL A 118 5.65 4.41 2.56
N LYS A 119 5.82 5.72 2.29
CA LYS A 119 5.32 6.37 1.08
C LYS A 119 5.97 5.80 -0.18
N VAL A 120 7.24 5.40 -0.10
CA VAL A 120 7.96 4.81 -1.23
C VAL A 120 7.41 3.41 -1.53
N THR A 121 7.29 2.57 -0.49
CA THR A 121 6.70 1.24 -0.62
C THR A 121 5.28 1.31 -1.17
N TRP A 122 4.46 2.27 -0.72
CA TRP A 122 3.13 2.49 -1.29
C TRP A 122 3.15 2.88 -2.77
N GLU A 123 4.11 3.70 -3.21
CA GLU A 123 4.22 4.09 -4.61
C GLU A 123 4.56 2.90 -5.51
N VAL A 124 5.48 2.02 -5.07
CA VAL A 124 5.77 0.75 -5.76
C VAL A 124 4.48 -0.08 -5.90
N ASN A 125 3.73 -0.21 -4.80
CA ASN A 125 2.49 -0.98 -4.75
C ASN A 125 1.29 -0.31 -5.45
N ARG A 126 1.44 0.91 -6.02
CA ARG A 126 0.44 1.50 -6.93
C ARG A 126 0.50 0.89 -8.33
N LEU A 127 1.55 0.14 -8.66
CA LEU A 127 1.68 -0.60 -9.91
C LEU A 127 1.55 0.28 -11.15
N GLN A 128 1.96 1.56 -11.07
CA GLN A 128 1.85 2.50 -12.18
C GLN A 128 2.60 2.04 -13.43
N PHE A 129 3.68 1.28 -13.26
CA PHE A 129 4.42 0.68 -14.37
C PHE A 129 3.60 -0.32 -15.20
N LEU A 130 2.56 -0.95 -14.64
CA LEU A 130 1.72 -1.90 -15.39
C LEU A 130 0.97 -1.23 -16.54
N THR A 131 0.52 0.01 -16.38
CA THR A 131 -0.15 0.73 -17.47
C THR A 131 0.80 0.95 -18.65
N HIS A 132 2.07 1.28 -18.37
CA HIS A 132 3.09 1.43 -19.41
C HIS A 132 3.39 0.11 -20.11
N ILE A 133 3.46 -1.01 -19.38
CA ILE A 133 3.64 -2.35 -19.96
C ILE A 133 2.44 -2.72 -20.85
N CYS A 134 1.21 -2.46 -20.40
CA CYS A 134 0.00 -2.70 -21.18
C CYS A 134 -0.04 -1.85 -22.46
N LEU A 135 0.36 -0.58 -22.39
CA LEU A 135 0.49 0.28 -23.56
C LEU A 135 1.53 -0.29 -24.53
N GLN A 136 2.71 -0.70 -24.04
CA GLN A 136 3.73 -1.33 -24.87
C GLN A 136 3.25 -2.60 -25.55
N TYR A 137 2.56 -3.47 -24.84
CA TYR A 137 1.96 -4.67 -25.42
C TYR A 137 1.02 -4.31 -26.57
N ARG A 138 0.16 -3.31 -26.35
CA ARG A 138 -0.83 -2.91 -27.35
C ARG A 138 -0.21 -2.33 -28.62
N TYR A 139 0.89 -1.59 -28.49
CA TYR A 139 1.64 -1.00 -29.60
C TYR A 139 2.51 -2.00 -30.35
N SER A 140 3.27 -2.82 -29.62
CA SER A 140 4.23 -3.77 -30.21
C SER A 140 3.61 -5.10 -30.65
N GLY A 141 2.50 -5.52 -30.01
CA GLY A 141 1.92 -6.86 -30.14
C GLY A 141 2.75 -7.97 -29.49
N GLU A 142 3.87 -7.66 -28.83
CA GLU A 142 4.78 -8.67 -28.30
C GLU A 142 4.28 -9.28 -26.98
N ARG A 143 4.01 -10.59 -26.98
CA ARG A 143 3.49 -11.30 -25.79
C ARG A 143 4.41 -11.28 -24.57
N LYS A 144 5.70 -10.96 -24.73
CA LYS A 144 6.67 -10.85 -23.63
C LYS A 144 6.22 -9.87 -22.54
N TYR A 145 5.45 -8.85 -22.90
CA TYR A 145 4.93 -7.85 -21.97
C TYR A 145 3.76 -8.37 -21.11
N LEU A 146 2.99 -9.34 -21.59
CA LEU A 146 1.91 -9.97 -20.82
C LEU A 146 2.40 -11.08 -19.89
N GLN A 147 3.49 -11.76 -20.24
CA GLN A 147 3.99 -12.92 -19.49
C GLN A 147 4.95 -12.55 -18.35
N ARG A 148 5.21 -11.26 -18.14
CA ARG A 148 6.24 -10.79 -17.21
C ARG A 148 5.79 -10.77 -15.74
N PHE A 149 4.48 -10.82 -15.50
CA PHE A 149 3.83 -10.81 -14.19
C PHE A 149 2.71 -11.85 -14.16
#